data_AF-A0A177WZG5-F1
#
_entry.id   AF-A0A177WZG5-F1
#
_cell.length_a   1.000
_cell.length_b   1.000
_cell.length_c   1.000
_cell.angle_alpha   90.00
_cell.angle_beta   90.00
_cell.angle_gamma   90.00
#
_symmetry.space_group_name_H-M   'P 1'
#
loop_
_entity.id
_entity.type
_entity.pdbx_description
1 polymer ?
#
loop_
_entity_poly.entity_id
_entity_poly.type
_entity_poly.pdbx_seq_one_letter_code
_entity_poly.pdbx_strand_id
1 'polypeptide(L)'
;MAICCRHNRMGAALLNGSTSTLQLFEDVCEDSTYQMCRSLLFQTHPTSILTFARADQAFIRILEQAISSMENQSCELLLRPTPEFSYESGKSKLLSIQLAHLNSSVYCVLDQSDSKAKYRTRLQMLLEGIVVLDHREMVGTAGALLTYLAKTNLTRTFDYGDHITIQTVENISLENTMQLSVNAMTSLHIFQEQGHPNIFRQAKRESLSLFGILNFSQTQAGKMLLKQWIMRPLLDLDTIKERHDSIEWFIQQDLSSRKMLQDSLRRLRNIPGYEFKTITSRLASTPSGELVH
;
A
#
# COMPACT_ATOMS: atom_id res chain seq x y z
N MET A 1 9.34 -4.18 -3.61
CA MET A 1 8.40 -5.07 -2.89
C MET A 1 9.16 -6.26 -2.38
N ALA A 2 9.07 -6.59 -1.09
CA ALA A 2 9.51 -7.88 -0.57
C ALA A 2 8.32 -8.83 -0.48
N ILE A 3 8.51 -10.07 -0.90
CA ILE A 3 7.49 -11.12 -0.84
C ILE A 3 8.15 -12.42 -0.41
N CYS A 4 7.50 -13.16 0.48
CA CYS A 4 7.96 -14.49 0.88
C CYS A 4 6.78 -15.43 1.02
N CYS A 5 7.01 -16.71 0.73
CA CYS A 5 6.07 -17.77 0.98
C CYS A 5 6.79 -18.89 1.75
N ARG A 6 6.25 -19.29 2.90
CA ARG A 6 6.75 -20.38 3.73
C ARG A 6 5.57 -21.16 4.32
N HIS A 7 5.63 -22.48 4.29
CA HIS A 7 4.57 -23.34 4.85
C HIS A 7 3.15 -22.97 4.36
N ASN A 8 3.00 -22.69 3.07
CA ASN A 8 1.74 -22.24 2.44
C ASN A 8 1.20 -20.91 2.99
N ARG A 9 2.04 -20.08 3.60
CA ARG A 9 1.70 -18.74 4.06
C ARG A 9 2.53 -17.73 3.30
N MET A 10 1.86 -16.80 2.62
CA MET A 10 2.50 -15.72 1.90
C MET A 10 2.32 -14.41 2.66
N GLY A 11 3.42 -13.67 2.85
CA GLY A 11 3.41 -12.31 3.36
C GLY A 11 4.17 -11.40 2.40
N ALA A 12 3.81 -10.12 2.39
CA ALA A 12 4.49 -9.14 1.55
C ALA A 12 4.58 -7.77 2.19
N ALA A 13 5.56 -6.99 1.74
CA ALA A 13 5.71 -5.58 2.07
C ALA A 13 6.08 -4.77 0.84
N LEU A 14 5.45 -3.61 0.67
CA LEU A 14 5.71 -2.69 -0.44
C LEU A 14 5.94 -1.29 0.12
N LEU A 15 7.03 -0.66 -0.30
CA LEU A 15 7.25 0.77 -0.07
C LEU A 15 6.85 1.51 -1.33
N ASN A 16 5.87 2.41 -1.21
CA ASN A 16 5.52 3.30 -2.30
C ASN A 16 6.34 4.60 -2.19
N GLY A 17 7.36 4.75 -3.04
CA GLY A 17 8.23 5.93 -3.03
C GLY A 17 7.51 7.26 -3.31
N SER A 18 6.39 7.26 -4.03
CA SER A 18 5.64 8.50 -4.30
C SER A 18 4.91 9.06 -3.08
N THR A 19 4.59 8.22 -2.11
CA THR A 19 3.80 8.58 -0.92
C THR A 19 4.54 8.31 0.38
N SER A 20 5.78 7.80 0.30
CA SER A 20 6.57 7.31 1.43
C SER A 20 5.77 6.42 2.40
N THR A 21 4.84 5.64 1.87
CA THR A 21 3.97 4.73 2.64
C THR A 21 4.50 3.31 2.59
N LEU A 22 4.68 2.71 3.77
CA LEU A 22 5.01 1.31 3.92
C LEU A 22 3.71 0.50 4.03
N GLN A 23 3.38 -0.22 2.97
CA GLN A 23 2.23 -1.11 2.89
C GLN A 23 2.65 -2.52 3.31
N LEU A 24 1.99 -3.03 4.35
CA LEU A 24 2.23 -4.35 4.92
C LEU A 24 1.04 -5.24 4.57
N PHE A 25 1.27 -6.30 3.80
CA PHE A 25 0.24 -7.24 3.41
C PHE A 25 0.22 -8.39 4.41
N GLU A 26 -0.92 -8.56 5.07
CA GLU A 26 -1.16 -9.61 6.06
C GLU A 26 -0.88 -11.00 5.48
N ASP A 27 -0.49 -11.95 6.36
CA ASP A 27 -0.22 -13.32 5.93
C ASP A 27 -1.50 -13.97 5.38
N VAL A 28 -1.42 -14.53 4.17
CA VAL A 28 -2.52 -15.25 3.53
C VAL A 28 -2.11 -16.69 3.24
N CYS A 29 -3.09 -17.59 3.30
CA CYS A 29 -2.92 -18.95 2.80
C CYS A 29 -2.75 -18.96 1.28
N GLU A 30 -1.65 -19.53 0.81
CA GLU A 30 -1.33 -19.65 -0.61
C GLU A 30 -1.44 -21.12 -1.05
N ASP A 31 -1.97 -21.33 -2.25
CA ASP A 31 -2.11 -22.64 -2.84
C ASP A 31 -0.88 -23.02 -3.70
N SER A 32 -0.83 -24.25 -4.20
CA SER A 32 0.26 -24.68 -5.09
C SER A 32 0.29 -23.93 -6.42
N THR A 33 -0.77 -23.21 -6.79
CA THR A 33 -0.87 -22.45 -8.04
C THR A 33 -0.39 -20.99 -7.89
N TYR A 34 -0.15 -20.56 -6.64
CA TYR A 34 0.33 -19.23 -6.27
C TYR A 34 -0.57 -18.12 -6.82
N GLN A 35 -1.88 -18.32 -6.78
CA GLN A 35 -2.85 -17.37 -7.30
C GLN A 35 -2.79 -16.02 -6.59
N MET A 36 -2.66 -16.02 -5.26
CA MET A 36 -2.60 -14.77 -4.49
C MET A 36 -1.35 -13.98 -4.86
N CYS A 37 -0.20 -14.65 -4.99
CA CYS A 37 1.04 -14.03 -5.42
C CYS A 37 0.91 -13.39 -6.80
N ARG A 38 0.34 -14.12 -7.78
CA ARG A 38 0.14 -13.61 -9.14
C ARG A 38 -0.77 -12.39 -9.14
N SER A 39 -1.89 -12.47 -8.43
CA SER A 39 -2.84 -11.36 -8.32
C SER A 39 -2.22 -10.15 -7.64
N LEU A 40 -1.45 -10.34 -6.57
CA LEU A 40 -0.78 -9.24 -5.86
C LEU A 40 0.29 -8.56 -6.73
N LEU A 41 1.09 -9.34 -7.46
CA LEU A 41 2.10 -8.79 -8.38
C LEU A 41 1.45 -8.02 -9.54
N PHE A 42 0.36 -8.54 -10.10
CA PHE A 42 -0.41 -7.86 -11.14
C PHE A 42 -1.05 -6.57 -10.63
N GLN A 43 -1.57 -6.56 -9.40
CA GLN A 43 -2.18 -5.35 -8.81
C GLN A 43 -1.15 -4.28 -8.48
N THR A 44 0.03 -4.68 -7.98
CA THR A 44 1.02 -3.74 -7.44
C THR A 44 2.06 -3.26 -8.46
N HIS A 45 2.29 -4.00 -9.55
CA HIS A 45 3.33 -3.76 -10.55
C HIS A 45 4.65 -3.25 -9.91
N PRO A 46 5.29 -4.05 -9.06
CA PRO A 46 6.47 -3.62 -8.32
C PRO A 46 7.67 -3.43 -9.25
N THR A 47 8.51 -2.42 -8.96
CA THR A 47 9.75 -2.14 -9.72
C THR A 47 10.90 -3.09 -9.39
N SER A 48 10.94 -3.60 -8.16
CA SER A 48 11.93 -4.59 -7.72
C SER A 48 11.24 -5.56 -6.78
N ILE A 49 11.47 -6.85 -6.97
CA ILE A 49 10.92 -7.94 -6.15
C ILE A 49 12.05 -8.55 -5.34
N LEU A 50 11.88 -8.61 -4.02
CA LEU A 50 12.84 -9.21 -3.11
C LEU A 50 12.24 -10.49 -2.52
N THR A 51 13.01 -11.57 -2.55
CA THR A 51 12.67 -12.83 -1.88
C THR A 51 13.92 -13.42 -1.22
N PHE A 52 13.74 -14.43 -0.36
CA PHE A 52 14.87 -15.08 0.30
C PHE A 52 15.54 -16.11 -0.60
N ALA A 53 16.86 -16.24 -0.50
CA ALA A 53 17.66 -17.10 -1.37
C ALA A 53 17.33 -18.60 -1.29
N ARG A 54 16.76 -19.05 -0.16
CA ARG A 54 16.32 -20.44 0.06
C ARG A 54 14.83 -20.66 -0.24
N ALA A 55 14.19 -19.78 -1.00
CA ALA A 55 12.79 -19.95 -1.37
C ALA A 55 12.60 -21.17 -2.29
N ASP A 56 11.40 -21.73 -2.27
CA ASP A 56 11.07 -22.90 -3.09
C ASP A 56 11.26 -22.56 -4.58
N GLN A 57 11.87 -23.49 -5.33
CA GLN A 57 12.12 -23.28 -6.76
C GLN A 57 10.83 -23.04 -7.54
N ALA A 58 9.73 -23.67 -7.13
CA ALA A 58 8.42 -23.42 -7.72
C ALA A 58 8.01 -21.96 -7.55
N PHE A 59 8.16 -21.40 -6.35
CA PHE A 59 7.86 -19.99 -6.07
C PHE A 59 8.74 -19.04 -6.87
N ILE A 60 10.06 -19.30 -6.96
CA ILE A 60 10.99 -18.47 -7.76
C ILE A 60 10.57 -18.44 -9.23
N ARG A 61 10.21 -19.59 -9.82
CA ARG A 61 9.71 -19.66 -11.21
C ARG A 61 8.45 -18.83 -11.41
N ILE A 62 7.54 -18.78 -10.43
CA ILE A 62 6.34 -17.94 -10.51
C ILE A 62 6.71 -16.46 -10.53
N LEU A 63 7.66 -16.04 -9.70
CA LEU A 63 8.15 -14.65 -9.69
C LEU A 63 8.82 -14.29 -11.03
N GLU A 64 9.66 -15.16 -11.57
CA GLU A 64 10.31 -14.96 -12.88
C GLU A 64 9.30 -14.90 -14.03
N GLN A 65 8.27 -15.76 -14.00
CA GLN A 65 7.16 -15.71 -14.97
C GLN A 65 6.38 -14.40 -14.86
N ALA A 66 6.09 -13.94 -13.64
CA ALA A 66 5.41 -12.68 -13.42
C ALA A 66 6.22 -11.50 -13.96
N ILE A 67 7.54 -11.47 -13.72
CA ILE A 67 8.46 -10.46 -14.27
C ILE A 67 8.46 -10.50 -15.80
N SER A 68 8.53 -11.69 -16.39
CA SER A 68 8.52 -11.87 -17.84
C SER A 68 7.24 -11.37 -18.50
N SER A 69 6.10 -11.46 -17.80
CA SER A 69 4.82 -10.94 -18.28
C SER A 69 4.67 -9.42 -18.19
N MET A 70 5.53 -8.73 -17.43
CA MET A 70 5.52 -7.27 -17.29
C MET A 70 6.34 -6.63 -18.43
N GLU A 71 5.87 -6.72 -19.67
CA GLU A 71 6.59 -6.33 -20.90
C GLU A 71 7.07 -4.85 -20.96
N ASN A 72 6.58 -3.97 -20.07
CA ASN A 72 6.81 -2.52 -20.14
C ASN A 72 7.60 -1.92 -18.95
N GLN A 73 8.04 -2.72 -17.98
CA GLN A 73 8.83 -2.25 -16.83
C GLN A 73 9.98 -3.22 -16.53
N SER A 74 11.19 -2.69 -16.40
CA SER A 74 12.35 -3.46 -15.93
C SER A 74 12.18 -3.82 -14.45
N CYS A 75 11.51 -4.94 -14.18
CA CYS A 75 11.38 -5.50 -12.85
C CYS A 75 12.56 -6.44 -12.57
N GLU A 76 13.27 -6.23 -11.46
CA GLU A 76 14.40 -7.07 -11.06
C GLU A 76 14.03 -8.00 -9.90
N LEU A 77 14.45 -9.27 -9.97
CA LEU A 77 14.35 -10.23 -8.87
C LEU A 77 15.64 -10.27 -8.07
N LEU A 78 15.55 -9.93 -6.79
CA LEU A 78 16.70 -9.84 -5.88
C LEU A 78 16.60 -10.89 -4.77
N LEU A 79 17.53 -11.84 -4.78
CA LEU A 79 17.65 -12.85 -3.74
C LEU A 79 18.42 -12.28 -2.54
N ARG A 80 17.82 -12.37 -1.37
CA ARG A 80 18.34 -11.84 -0.11
C ARG A 80 18.58 -12.95 0.91
N PRO A 81 19.50 -12.78 1.87
CA PRO A 81 19.75 -13.80 2.88
C PRO A 81 18.48 -14.14 3.68
N THR A 82 18.18 -15.44 3.83
CA THR A 82 17.04 -15.94 4.62
C THR A 82 16.87 -15.31 6.02
N PRO A 83 17.93 -15.05 6.82
CA PRO A 83 17.76 -14.43 8.15
C PRO A 83 17.21 -13.00 8.09
N GLU A 84 17.34 -12.28 6.96
CA GLU A 84 16.74 -10.94 6.80
C GLU A 84 15.20 -11.00 6.84
N PHE A 85 14.60 -12.15 6.48
CA PHE A 85 13.15 -12.40 6.52
C PHE A 85 12.70 -13.14 7.79
N SER A 86 13.48 -13.06 8.88
CA SER A 86 13.04 -13.59 10.17
C SER A 86 12.10 -12.59 10.86
N TYR A 87 11.17 -13.11 11.66
CA TYR A 87 10.27 -12.29 12.45
C TYR A 87 11.03 -11.36 13.40
N GLU A 88 12.06 -11.86 14.07
CA GLU A 88 12.85 -11.10 15.03
C GLU A 88 13.62 -9.95 14.37
N SER A 89 14.24 -10.21 13.21
CA SER A 89 14.89 -9.18 12.39
C SER A 89 13.87 -8.14 11.93
N GLY A 90 12.71 -8.58 11.44
CA GLY A 90 11.63 -7.71 11.00
C GLY A 90 11.08 -6.81 12.09
N LYS A 91 10.72 -7.38 13.25
CA LYS A 91 10.24 -6.63 14.40
C LYS A 91 11.28 -5.61 14.87
N SER A 92 12.56 -5.99 14.97
CA SER A 92 13.59 -5.04 15.37
C SER A 92 13.82 -3.92 14.36
N LYS A 93 13.65 -4.19 13.06
CA LYS A 93 13.77 -3.16 12.01
C LYS A 93 12.57 -2.22 11.99
N LEU A 94 11.35 -2.73 12.13
CA LEU A 94 10.15 -1.91 12.26
C LEU A 94 10.23 -0.98 13.46
N LEU A 95 10.70 -1.46 14.62
CA LEU A 95 10.92 -0.64 15.82
C LEU A 95 12.02 0.43 15.64
N SER A 96 12.92 0.24 14.67
CA SER A 96 13.96 1.24 14.36
C SER A 96 13.52 2.29 13.35
N ILE A 97 12.33 2.15 12.74
CA ILE A 97 11.81 3.16 11.82
C ILE A 97 11.51 4.44 12.59
N GLN A 98 12.10 5.54 12.14
CA GLN A 98 11.68 6.87 12.54
C GLN A 98 10.49 7.27 11.67
N LEU A 99 9.28 7.19 12.24
CA LEU A 99 8.06 7.64 11.57
C LEU A 99 8.00 9.17 11.64
N ALA A 100 8.05 9.83 10.47
CA ALA A 100 8.12 11.29 10.39
C ALA A 100 6.95 11.99 11.10
N HIS A 101 5.76 11.39 11.09
CA HIS A 101 4.56 11.95 11.73
C HIS A 101 4.45 11.63 13.21
N LEU A 102 5.01 10.52 13.68
CA LEU A 102 5.11 10.25 15.11
C LEU A 102 6.05 11.24 15.76
N ASN A 103 7.09 11.69 15.07
CA ASN A 103 8.01 12.68 15.64
C ASN A 103 7.27 13.93 16.16
N SER A 104 6.22 14.41 15.50
CA SER A 104 5.51 15.63 15.95
C SER A 104 4.67 15.44 17.22
N SER A 105 4.20 14.23 17.53
CA SER A 105 3.45 13.92 18.77
C SER A 105 4.34 13.24 19.84
N VAL A 106 5.45 12.65 19.42
CA VAL A 106 6.42 11.96 20.26
C VAL A 106 7.48 12.92 20.80
N TYR A 107 7.87 13.98 20.08
CA TYR A 107 8.77 15.01 20.65
C TYR A 107 8.18 15.71 21.89
N CYS A 108 6.85 15.72 22.05
CA CYS A 108 6.19 16.28 23.23
C CYS A 108 6.36 15.40 24.49
N VAL A 109 6.74 14.12 24.33
CA VAL A 109 6.76 13.12 25.42
C VAL A 109 8.16 12.53 25.65
N LEU A 110 9.14 12.84 24.79
CA LEU A 110 10.51 12.34 24.92
C LEU A 110 11.38 13.29 25.74
N ASP A 111 11.26 13.17 27.06
CA ASP A 111 12.29 13.65 27.96
C ASP A 111 13.56 12.77 27.78
N GLN A 112 14.73 13.38 27.56
CA GLN A 112 15.99 12.70 27.21
C GLN A 112 16.59 11.84 28.35
N SER A 113 15.84 11.68 29.44
CA SER A 113 16.25 11.06 30.70
C SER A 113 15.81 9.59 30.85
N ASP A 114 14.96 9.07 29.97
CA ASP A 114 14.42 7.71 30.08
C ASP A 114 15.38 6.62 29.55
N SER A 115 15.51 5.52 30.30
CA SER A 115 16.33 4.36 29.93
C SER A 115 15.93 3.80 28.56
N LYS A 116 16.94 3.41 27.74
CA LYS A 116 16.74 2.79 26.39
C LYS A 116 15.71 1.65 26.39
N ALA A 117 15.59 0.91 27.50
CA ALA A 117 14.62 -0.17 27.66
C ALA A 117 13.16 0.34 27.73
N LYS A 118 12.91 1.44 28.47
CA LYS A 118 11.59 2.07 28.55
C LYS A 118 11.16 2.66 27.21
N TYR A 119 12.10 3.31 26.52
CA TYR A 119 11.88 3.84 25.17
C TYR A 119 11.47 2.73 24.20
N ARG A 120 12.20 1.61 24.18
CA ARG A 120 11.90 0.47 23.30
C ARG A 120 10.54 -0.17 23.62
N THR A 121 10.18 -0.24 24.89
CA THR A 121 8.87 -0.76 25.34
C THR A 121 7.72 0.12 24.86
N ARG A 122 7.84 1.45 24.97
CA ARG A 122 6.82 2.38 24.47
C ARG A 122 6.68 2.34 22.95
N LEU A 123 7.80 2.28 22.21
CA LEU A 123 7.76 2.11 20.76
C LEU A 123 7.10 0.80 20.34
N GLN A 124 7.33 -0.27 21.10
CA GLN A 124 6.68 -1.55 20.84
C GLN A 124 5.16 -1.46 21.03
N MET A 125 4.68 -0.86 22.11
CA MET A 125 3.25 -0.63 22.33
C MET A 125 2.61 0.19 21.19
N LEU A 126 3.30 1.24 20.75
CA LEU A 126 2.82 2.09 19.67
C LEU A 126 2.80 1.36 18.32
N LEU A 127 3.84 0.58 18.02
CA LEU A 127 3.90 -0.23 16.82
C LEU A 127 2.81 -1.31 16.82
N GLU A 128 2.59 -1.97 17.96
CA GLU A 128 1.52 -2.97 18.13
C GLU A 128 0.11 -2.35 17.99
N GLY A 129 -0.05 -1.05 18.27
CA GLY A 129 -1.29 -0.32 18.02
C GLY A 129 -1.53 0.06 16.56
N ILE A 130 -0.50 0.05 15.71
CA ILE A 130 -0.57 0.45 14.29
C ILE A 130 -0.47 -0.77 13.36
N VAL A 131 0.34 -1.76 13.74
CA VAL A 131 0.71 -2.92 12.94
C VAL A 131 0.23 -4.20 13.63
N VAL A 132 -0.51 -5.03 12.90
CA VAL A 132 -0.91 -6.36 13.37
C VAL A 132 0.31 -7.29 13.30
N LEU A 133 1.06 -7.39 14.40
CA LEU A 133 2.32 -8.15 14.47
C LEU A 133 2.15 -9.68 14.54
N ASP A 134 0.93 -10.21 14.44
CA ASP A 134 0.64 -11.65 14.45
C ASP A 134 1.07 -12.34 13.14
N HIS A 135 1.14 -11.58 12.04
CA HIS A 135 1.53 -12.06 10.72
C HIS A 135 3.06 -12.11 10.60
N ARG A 136 3.62 -13.33 10.72
CA ARG A 136 5.08 -13.54 10.83
C ARG A 136 5.80 -13.27 9.52
N GLU A 137 5.22 -13.68 8.39
CA GLU A 137 5.81 -13.51 7.07
C GLU A 137 5.72 -12.05 6.60
N MET A 138 4.61 -11.36 6.90
CA MET A 138 4.46 -9.90 6.73
C MET A 138 5.55 -9.13 7.47
N VAL A 139 5.74 -9.39 8.77
CA VAL A 139 6.76 -8.70 9.58
C VAL A 139 8.18 -9.02 9.06
N GLY A 140 8.44 -10.28 8.68
CA GLY A 140 9.71 -10.69 8.10
C GLY A 140 10.03 -9.99 6.78
N THR A 141 9.08 -9.92 5.85
CA THR A 141 9.25 -9.22 4.57
C THR A 141 9.44 -7.72 4.75
N ALA A 142 8.74 -7.09 5.70
CA ALA A 142 8.94 -5.70 6.05
C ALA A 142 10.39 -5.45 6.50
N GLY A 143 10.91 -6.32 7.39
CA GLY A 143 12.30 -6.29 7.83
C GLY A 143 13.33 -6.37 6.71
N ALA A 144 13.12 -7.34 5.82
CA ALA A 144 13.99 -7.55 4.67
C ALA A 144 13.97 -6.35 3.72
N LEU A 145 12.78 -5.79 3.45
CA LEU A 145 12.63 -4.61 2.61
C LEU A 145 13.37 -3.40 3.21
N LEU A 146 13.17 -3.13 4.49
CA LEU A 146 13.84 -2.02 5.19
C LEU A 146 15.36 -2.20 5.21
N THR A 147 15.82 -3.43 5.44
CA THR A 147 17.25 -3.76 5.45
C THR A 147 17.87 -3.58 4.07
N TYR A 148 17.16 -3.97 3.02
CA TYR A 148 17.58 -3.73 1.65
C TYR A 148 17.68 -2.25 1.36
N LEU A 149 16.63 -1.48 1.64
CA LEU A 149 16.60 -0.04 1.37
C LEU A 149 17.70 0.72 2.12
N ALA A 150 17.97 0.32 3.37
CA ALA A 150 19.05 0.89 4.16
C ALA A 150 20.45 0.57 3.59
N LYS A 151 20.62 -0.57 2.90
CA LYS A 151 21.89 -0.98 2.29
C LYS A 151 22.10 -0.38 0.90
N THR A 152 21.04 -0.24 0.11
CA THR A 152 21.17 0.10 -1.31
C THR A 152 21.34 1.57 -1.62
N ASN A 153 21.38 2.46 -0.62
CA ASN A 153 21.50 3.90 -0.86
C ASN A 153 20.61 4.36 -2.04
N LEU A 154 19.36 3.87 -2.13
CA LEU A 154 18.31 4.40 -3.02
C LEU A 154 17.86 5.81 -2.54
N THR A 155 18.74 6.48 -1.82
CA THR A 155 18.73 7.74 -1.07
C THR A 155 18.93 8.97 -1.95
N ARG A 156 18.89 8.87 -3.28
CA ARG A 156 19.11 10.03 -4.16
C ARG A 156 17.85 10.71 -4.70
N THR A 157 16.65 10.31 -4.29
CA THR A 157 15.40 10.93 -4.80
C THR A 157 14.55 11.66 -3.76
N PHE A 158 14.98 11.78 -2.51
CA PHE A 158 14.26 12.56 -1.50
C PHE A 158 15.21 13.56 -0.84
N ASP A 159 15.05 14.84 -1.20
CA ASP A 159 15.91 16.00 -0.89
C ASP A 159 15.97 16.43 0.60
N TYR A 160 15.64 15.54 1.56
CA TYR A 160 15.69 15.86 2.98
C TYR A 160 16.30 14.71 3.79
N GLY A 161 17.62 14.74 3.95
CA GLY A 161 18.37 13.98 4.95
C GLY A 161 18.58 12.49 4.60
N ASP A 162 19.73 11.98 5.03
CA ASP A 162 20.31 10.65 4.74
C ASP A 162 19.50 9.43 5.24
N HIS A 163 18.21 9.59 5.53
CA HIS A 163 17.36 8.58 6.18
C HIS A 163 16.03 8.41 5.45
N ILE A 164 15.61 7.16 5.26
CA ILE A 164 14.28 6.80 4.74
C ILE A 164 13.24 7.32 5.75
N THR A 165 12.56 8.41 5.43
CA THR A 165 11.45 8.92 6.22
C THR A 165 10.18 8.20 5.76
N ILE A 166 9.88 7.07 6.41
CA ILE A 166 8.57 6.44 6.26
C ILE A 166 7.56 7.38 6.91
N GLN A 167 6.62 7.85 6.12
CA GLN A 167 5.60 8.77 6.61
C GLN A 167 4.51 7.98 7.31
N THR A 168 3.96 6.96 6.65
CA THR A 168 2.89 6.14 7.22
C THR A 168 3.16 4.64 7.01
N VAL A 169 2.61 3.83 7.92
CA VAL A 169 2.57 2.38 7.82
C VAL A 169 1.12 1.96 7.76
N GLU A 170 0.78 1.07 6.83
CA GLU A 170 -0.59 0.61 6.61
C GLU A 170 -0.62 -0.91 6.54
N ASN A 171 -1.44 -1.55 7.37
CA ASN A 171 -1.78 -2.95 7.17
C ASN A 171 -2.84 -3.06 6.09
N ILE A 172 -2.64 -4.04 5.23
CA ILE A 172 -3.54 -4.37 4.16
C ILE A 172 -3.94 -5.82 4.37
N SER A 173 -5.19 -5.99 4.79
CA SER A 173 -5.80 -7.29 4.78
C SER A 173 -6.09 -7.73 3.35
N LEU A 174 -5.70 -8.96 3.07
CA LEU A 174 -6.02 -9.67 1.84
C LEU A 174 -7.15 -10.70 2.08
N GLU A 175 -7.50 -10.99 3.34
CA GLU A 175 -8.43 -12.09 3.69
C GLU A 175 -9.92 -11.71 3.61
N ASN A 176 -10.30 -10.44 3.45
CA ASN A 176 -11.70 -10.00 3.38
C ASN A 176 -12.05 -9.20 2.10
N THR A 177 -11.38 -9.52 1.00
CA THR A 177 -11.62 -8.90 -0.31
C THR A 177 -11.88 -9.96 -1.36
N MET A 178 -12.69 -9.65 -2.35
CA MET A 178 -12.94 -10.54 -3.47
C MET A 178 -11.63 -10.82 -4.22
N GLN A 179 -11.28 -12.09 -4.32
CA GLN A 179 -10.09 -12.52 -5.03
C GLN A 179 -10.35 -12.51 -6.53
N LEU A 180 -9.61 -11.65 -7.23
CA LEU A 180 -9.67 -11.55 -8.68
C LEU A 180 -8.40 -12.18 -9.25
N SER A 181 -8.59 -13.21 -10.09
CA SER A 181 -7.48 -13.80 -10.84
C SER A 181 -7.01 -12.83 -11.93
N VAL A 182 -5.76 -12.98 -12.36
CA VAL A 182 -5.22 -12.19 -13.49
C VAL A 182 -6.11 -12.30 -14.73
N ASN A 183 -6.60 -13.50 -15.03
CA ASN A 183 -7.50 -13.74 -16.16
C ASN A 183 -8.85 -13.02 -16.00
N ALA A 184 -9.41 -12.98 -14.80
CA ALA A 184 -10.64 -12.23 -14.55
C ALA A 184 -10.41 -10.72 -14.71
N MET A 185 -9.30 -10.21 -14.19
CA MET A 185 -8.94 -8.79 -14.31
C MET A 185 -8.78 -8.34 -15.77
N THR A 186 -8.15 -9.18 -16.60
CA THR A 186 -7.97 -8.90 -18.03
C THR A 186 -9.26 -9.09 -18.83
N SER A 187 -10.01 -10.18 -18.59
CA SER A 187 -11.24 -10.51 -19.33
C SER A 187 -12.39 -9.56 -19.04
N LEU A 188 -12.47 -9.04 -17.81
CA LEU A 188 -13.44 -8.01 -17.42
C LEU A 188 -12.96 -6.60 -17.77
N HIS A 189 -11.78 -6.46 -18.37
CA HIS A 189 -11.13 -5.18 -18.69
C HIS A 189 -11.19 -4.20 -17.52
N ILE A 190 -10.85 -4.69 -16.31
CA ILE A 190 -10.93 -3.89 -15.08
C ILE A 190 -10.01 -2.66 -15.21
N PHE A 191 -8.80 -2.90 -15.71
CA PHE A 191 -7.84 -1.90 -16.13
C PHE A 191 -7.40 -2.23 -17.55
N GLN A 192 -7.00 -1.21 -18.31
CA GLN A 192 -6.43 -1.40 -19.65
C GLN A 192 -4.92 -1.11 -19.59
N GLU A 193 -4.10 -2.11 -19.85
CA GLU A 193 -2.68 -1.93 -20.13
C GLU A 193 -2.52 -1.32 -21.53
N GLN A 194 -1.67 -0.31 -21.66
CA GLN A 194 -1.34 0.25 -22.98
C GLN A 194 -0.28 -0.58 -23.67
N GLY A 195 -0.51 -0.90 -24.94
CA GLY A 195 0.53 -1.27 -25.89
C GLY A 195 0.01 -1.88 -27.19
N HIS A 196 -0.29 -1.06 -28.21
CA HIS A 196 -0.20 -1.50 -29.61
C HIS A 196 0.67 -0.48 -30.37
N PRO A 197 1.60 -0.91 -31.24
CA PRO A 197 2.69 -0.11 -31.84
C PRO A 197 2.31 1.07 -32.77
N ASN A 198 1.06 1.55 -32.78
CA ASN A 198 0.68 2.70 -33.60
C ASN A 198 0.80 4.02 -32.82
N ILE A 199 2.02 4.55 -32.83
CA ILE A 199 2.47 5.80 -32.20
C ILE A 199 1.70 7.05 -32.72
N PHE A 200 1.00 6.95 -33.86
CA PHE A 200 0.45 8.10 -34.59
C PHE A 200 -1.01 8.48 -34.29
N ARG A 201 -1.75 7.73 -33.47
CA ARG A 201 -3.14 8.10 -33.09
C ARG A 201 -3.33 8.06 -31.57
N GLN A 202 -2.66 8.96 -30.87
CA GLN A 202 -2.83 9.13 -29.43
C GLN A 202 -4.14 9.89 -29.10
N ALA A 203 -5.25 9.15 -29.11
CA ALA A 203 -6.37 9.45 -28.23
C ALA A 203 -6.42 8.35 -27.16
N LYS A 204 -5.39 8.33 -26.31
CA LYS A 204 -5.32 7.48 -25.11
C LYS A 204 -6.55 7.75 -24.25
N ARG A 205 -7.46 6.81 -24.14
CA ARG A 205 -8.52 6.90 -23.13
C ARG A 205 -8.68 5.55 -22.45
N GLU A 206 -8.37 5.52 -21.16
CA GLU A 206 -8.80 4.47 -20.22
C GLU A 206 -10.34 4.28 -20.25
N SER A 207 -11.10 5.10 -20.99
CA SER A 207 -12.56 5.20 -21.04
C SER A 207 -13.32 3.93 -21.43
N LEU A 208 -12.65 2.90 -21.93
CA LEU A 208 -13.27 1.60 -22.25
C LEU A 208 -13.08 0.56 -21.14
N SER A 209 -12.16 0.79 -20.19
CA SER A 209 -12.00 -0.07 -19.01
C SER A 209 -13.05 0.27 -17.94
N LEU A 210 -13.36 -0.70 -17.07
CA LEU A 210 -14.26 -0.46 -15.93
C LEU A 210 -13.77 0.72 -15.10
N PHE A 211 -12.47 0.79 -14.83
CA PHE A 211 -11.87 1.92 -14.13
C PHE A 211 -12.11 3.26 -14.83
N GLY A 212 -11.91 3.34 -16.15
CA GLY A 212 -12.12 4.60 -16.87
C GLY A 212 -13.58 5.00 -17.01
N ILE A 213 -14.52 4.06 -16.95
CA ILE A 213 -15.96 4.34 -16.89
C ILE A 213 -16.34 4.91 -15.51
N LEU A 214 -15.77 4.38 -14.43
CA LEU A 214 -16.12 4.76 -13.06
C LEU A 214 -15.33 5.97 -12.53
N ASN A 215 -14.17 6.28 -13.11
CA ASN A 215 -13.27 7.29 -12.56
C ASN A 215 -13.68 8.73 -12.91
N PHE A 216 -14.50 9.31 -12.03
CA PHE A 216 -14.85 10.74 -12.00
C PHE A 216 -14.11 11.53 -10.90
N SER A 217 -13.04 10.97 -10.34
CA SER A 217 -12.28 11.60 -9.26
C SER A 217 -11.63 12.93 -9.71
N GLN A 218 -11.61 13.91 -8.81
CA GLN A 218 -11.05 15.24 -9.10
C GLN A 218 -9.59 15.39 -8.65
N THR A 219 -9.09 14.47 -7.82
CA THR A 219 -7.74 14.49 -7.23
C THR A 219 -6.99 13.21 -7.57
N GLN A 220 -5.65 13.28 -7.61
CA GLN A 220 -4.82 12.11 -7.84
C GLN A 220 -4.97 11.07 -6.71
N ALA A 221 -5.08 11.54 -5.47
CA ALA A 221 -5.35 10.67 -4.32
C ALA A 221 -6.69 9.93 -4.47
N GLY A 222 -7.76 10.61 -4.92
CA GLY A 222 -9.05 9.99 -5.21
C GLY A 222 -8.96 8.97 -6.35
N LYS A 223 -8.20 9.27 -7.42
CA LYS A 223 -7.93 8.33 -8.52
C LYS A 223 -7.25 7.06 -8.01
N MET A 224 -6.25 7.20 -7.14
CA MET A 224 -5.54 6.08 -6.53
C MET A 224 -6.42 5.26 -5.59
N LEU A 225 -7.24 5.92 -4.77
CA LEU A 225 -8.18 5.24 -3.87
C LEU A 225 -9.24 4.44 -4.64
N LEU A 226 -9.81 5.02 -5.69
CA LEU A 226 -10.77 4.31 -6.54
C LEU A 226 -10.11 3.10 -7.22
N LYS A 227 -8.88 3.25 -7.71
CA LYS A 227 -8.11 2.14 -8.27
C LYS A 227 -7.97 1.01 -7.24
N GLN A 228 -7.62 1.35 -6.00
CA GLN A 228 -7.53 0.38 -4.90
C GLN A 228 -8.87 -0.30 -4.60
N TRP A 229 -9.99 0.44 -4.57
CA TRP A 229 -11.32 -0.13 -4.33
C TRP A 229 -11.74 -1.11 -5.42
N ILE A 230 -11.45 -0.80 -6.68
CA ILE A 230 -11.76 -1.70 -7.80
C ILE A 230 -10.86 -2.94 -7.80
N MET A 231 -9.59 -2.81 -7.42
CA MET A 231 -8.67 -3.96 -7.27
C MET A 231 -9.03 -4.87 -6.10
N ARG A 232 -9.75 -4.35 -5.09
CA ARG A 232 -10.10 -5.05 -3.86
C ARG A 232 -11.56 -4.82 -3.50
N PRO A 233 -12.49 -5.45 -4.23
CA PRO A 233 -13.90 -5.39 -3.88
C PRO A 233 -14.12 -5.94 -2.48
N LEU A 234 -15.00 -5.29 -1.72
CA LEU A 234 -15.33 -5.69 -0.35
C LEU A 234 -16.19 -6.95 -0.35
N LEU A 235 -16.04 -7.76 0.70
CA LEU A 235 -16.93 -8.90 0.99
C LEU A 235 -17.84 -8.63 2.20
N ASP A 236 -17.50 -7.66 3.04
CA ASP A 236 -18.29 -7.29 4.19
C ASP A 236 -19.54 -6.50 3.79
N LEU A 237 -20.71 -7.03 4.14
CA LEU A 237 -22.00 -6.48 3.74
C LEU A 237 -22.27 -5.12 4.38
N ASP A 238 -21.87 -4.92 5.63
CA ASP A 238 -22.16 -3.68 6.35
C ASP A 238 -21.31 -2.52 5.81
N THR A 239 -20.03 -2.75 5.54
CA THR A 239 -19.17 -1.76 4.85
C THR A 239 -19.67 -1.46 3.43
N ILE A 240 -20.21 -2.44 2.71
CA ILE A 240 -20.81 -2.21 1.38
C ILE A 240 -22.02 -1.28 1.51
N LYS A 241 -22.91 -1.55 2.46
CA LYS A 241 -24.10 -0.70 2.71
C LYS A 241 -23.71 0.73 3.08
N GLU A 242 -22.75 0.90 3.98
CA GLU A 242 -22.27 2.23 4.39
C GLU A 242 -21.76 3.06 3.19
N ARG A 243 -21.02 2.43 2.27
CA ARG A 243 -20.60 3.09 1.02
C ARG A 243 -21.79 3.45 0.12
N HIS A 244 -22.79 2.58 0.03
CA HIS A 244 -23.99 2.84 -0.74
C HIS A 244 -24.82 3.99 -0.14
N ASP A 245 -24.98 4.02 1.18
CA ASP A 245 -25.69 5.10 1.90
C ASP A 245 -25.00 6.44 1.68
N SER A 246 -23.66 6.46 1.69
CA SER A 246 -22.87 7.66 1.37
C SER A 246 -23.11 8.15 -0.06
N ILE A 247 -23.16 7.24 -1.03
CA ILE A 247 -23.43 7.57 -2.44
C ILE A 247 -24.87 8.07 -2.60
N GLU A 248 -25.84 7.40 -1.97
CA GLU A 248 -27.25 7.77 -1.99
C GLU A 248 -27.45 9.19 -1.42
N TRP A 249 -26.78 9.50 -0.30
CA TRP A 249 -26.79 10.85 0.26
C TRP A 249 -26.30 11.91 -0.74
N PHE A 250 -25.20 11.64 -1.47
CA PHE A 250 -24.71 12.55 -2.52
C PHE A 250 -25.66 12.66 -3.70
N ILE A 251 -26.36 11.58 -4.09
CA ILE A 251 -27.34 11.61 -5.18
C ILE A 251 -28.52 12.53 -4.83
N GLN A 252 -28.97 12.48 -3.58
CA GLN A 252 -30.07 13.29 -3.05
C GLN A 252 -29.73 14.79 -2.91
N GLN A 253 -28.44 15.14 -2.79
CA GLN A 253 -28.03 16.55 -2.74
C GLN A 253 -28.27 17.28 -4.07
N ASP A 254 -28.54 18.58 -3.98
CA ASP A 254 -28.72 19.43 -5.14
C ASP A 254 -27.45 19.50 -6.02
N LEU A 255 -27.65 19.79 -7.31
CA LEU A 255 -26.55 19.82 -8.28
C LEU A 255 -25.54 20.93 -7.97
N SER A 256 -25.98 22.07 -7.42
CA SER A 256 -25.10 23.19 -7.06
C SER A 256 -24.13 22.80 -5.94
N SER A 257 -24.63 22.22 -4.85
CA SER A 257 -23.80 21.77 -3.73
C SER A 257 -22.77 20.73 -4.18
N ARG A 258 -23.18 19.76 -5.02
CA ARG A 258 -22.26 18.77 -5.60
C ARG A 258 -21.17 19.42 -6.46
N LYS A 259 -21.53 20.37 -7.32
CA LYS A 259 -20.55 21.08 -8.17
C LYS A 259 -19.60 21.93 -7.34
N MET A 260 -20.10 22.66 -6.34
CA MET A 260 -19.26 23.44 -5.43
C MET A 260 -18.22 22.57 -4.71
N LEU A 261 -18.62 21.39 -4.26
CA LEU A 261 -17.69 20.41 -3.67
C LEU A 261 -16.67 19.92 -4.70
N GLN A 262 -17.11 19.52 -5.90
CA GLN A 262 -16.21 19.07 -6.98
C GLN A 262 -15.16 20.13 -7.36
N ASP A 263 -15.58 21.40 -7.48
CA ASP A 263 -14.69 22.51 -7.78
C ASP A 263 -13.74 22.83 -6.63
N SER A 264 -14.16 22.60 -5.38
CA SER A 264 -13.29 22.71 -4.21
C SER A 264 -12.23 21.60 -4.21
N LEU A 265 -12.63 20.35 -4.51
CA LEU A 265 -11.71 19.23 -4.64
C LEU A 265 -10.70 19.41 -5.80
N ARG A 266 -11.11 19.99 -6.93
CA ARG A 266 -10.19 20.33 -8.04
C ARG A 266 -9.09 21.30 -7.62
N ARG A 267 -9.38 22.21 -6.69
CA ARG A 267 -8.39 23.16 -6.16
C ARG A 267 -7.33 22.48 -5.28
N LEU A 268 -7.65 21.32 -4.70
CA LEU A 268 -6.74 20.52 -3.88
C LEU A 268 -5.81 19.58 -4.69
N ARG A 269 -5.82 19.67 -6.02
CA ARG A 269 -5.12 18.75 -6.94
C ARG A 269 -3.59 18.65 -6.74
N ASN A 270 -2.99 19.60 -6.03
CA ASN A 270 -1.54 19.67 -5.80
C ASN A 270 -1.09 19.26 -4.38
N ILE A 271 -1.98 18.72 -3.56
CA ILE A 271 -1.61 18.22 -2.23
C ILE A 271 -1.02 16.81 -2.41
N PRO A 272 0.24 16.56 -2.00
CA PRO A 272 0.83 15.23 -2.02
C PRO A 272 -0.06 14.22 -1.26
N GLY A 273 -0.17 12.98 -1.76
CA GLY A 273 -1.09 11.99 -1.20
C GLY A 273 -0.91 11.70 0.30
N TYR A 274 0.29 11.93 0.84
CA TYR A 274 0.58 11.79 2.27
C TYR A 274 -0.06 12.88 3.14
N GLU A 275 -0.15 14.12 2.65
CA GLU A 275 -0.80 15.22 3.36
C GLU A 275 -2.31 14.98 3.45
N PHE A 276 -2.92 14.44 2.38
CA PHE A 276 -4.33 14.06 2.39
C PHE A 276 -4.64 12.99 3.45
N LYS A 277 -3.82 11.93 3.55
CA LYS A 277 -3.99 10.89 4.58
C LYS A 277 -3.82 11.45 6.00
N THR A 278 -2.90 12.40 6.17
CA THR A 278 -2.66 13.10 7.44
C THR A 278 -3.86 13.98 7.83
N ILE A 279 -4.47 14.67 6.88
CA ILE A 279 -5.68 15.47 7.12
C ILE A 279 -6.84 14.55 7.49
N THR A 280 -7.04 13.44 6.77
CA THR A 280 -8.13 12.50 7.07
C THR A 280 -7.94 11.77 8.40
N SER A 281 -6.71 11.40 8.77
CA SER A 281 -6.46 10.77 10.08
C SER A 281 -6.68 11.74 11.23
N ARG A 282 -6.33 13.04 11.05
CA ARG A 282 -6.63 14.10 12.02
C ARG A 282 -8.13 14.35 12.17
N LEU A 283 -8.88 14.36 11.06
CA LEU A 283 -10.33 14.54 11.07
C LEU A 283 -11.07 13.32 11.65
N ALA A 284 -10.54 12.11 11.47
CA ALA A 284 -11.07 10.91 12.11
C ALA A 284 -10.73 10.85 13.61
N SER A 285 -9.63 11.48 14.04
CA SER A 285 -9.25 11.56 15.45
C SER A 285 -9.88 12.73 16.21
N THR A 286 -10.47 13.71 15.52
CA THR A 286 -11.25 14.77 16.18
C THR A 286 -12.59 14.21 16.64
N PRO A 287 -12.88 14.15 17.95
CA PRO A 287 -14.18 13.71 18.42
C PRO A 287 -15.26 14.63 17.85
N SER A 288 -16.34 14.03 17.38
CA SER A 288 -17.53 14.63 16.78
C SER A 288 -18.35 15.44 17.79
N GLY A 289 -17.71 16.39 18.49
CA GLY A 289 -18.26 17.06 19.66
C GLY A 289 -17.78 18.48 19.92
N GLU A 290 -17.23 19.21 18.95
CA GLU A 290 -16.97 20.65 19.07
C GLU A 290 -17.36 21.41 17.79
N LEU A 291 -18.65 21.37 17.45
CA LEU A 291 -19.29 22.40 16.61
C LEU A 291 -20.61 22.79 17.26
N VAL A 292 -20.52 23.38 18.45
CA VAL A 292 -21.55 24.27 18.99
C VAL A 292 -20.80 25.48 19.55
N HIS A 293 -20.78 26.55 18.76
CA HIS A 293 -21.09 27.93 19.17
C HIS A 293 -20.98 28.87 17.97
#